data_AF-A0A8T4W4B0-F1
#
_entry.id   AF-A0A8T4W4B0-F1
#
_cell.length_a   1.000
_cell.length_b   1.000
_cell.length_c   1.000
_cell.angle_alpha   90.00
_cell.angle_beta   90.00
_cell.angle_gamma   90.00
#
_symmetry.space_group_name_H-M   'P 1'
#
loop_
_entity.id
_entity.type
_entity.pdbx_description
1 polymer ?
#
loop_
_entity_poly.entity_id
_entity_poly.type
_entity_poly.pdbx_seq_one_letter_code
_entity_poly.pdbx_strand_id
1 'polypeptide(L)' 'NNQPLGYGETGKFAFLDGLAMSYPGFIFTGDRVKLLERCPVCGREGPVLEPEVSRMAGEEIRGCAEEMRKMLLSDLDEVS' A
#
# COMPACT_ATOMS: atom_id res chain seq x y z
N ASN A 1 9.47 11.53 -8.33
CA ASN A 1 8.56 12.46 -9.04
C ASN A 1 7.17 11.86 -9.34
N ASN A 2 6.66 10.90 -8.54
CA ASN A 2 5.35 10.25 -8.74
C ASN A 2 5.03 9.83 -10.19
N GLN A 3 6.05 9.47 -10.96
CA GLN A 3 5.88 8.98 -12.32
C GLN A 3 5.60 7.48 -12.27
N PRO A 4 4.78 6.94 -13.20
CA PRO A 4 4.61 5.50 -13.35
C PRO A 4 5.95 4.81 -13.56
N LEU A 5 6.09 3.62 -12.98
CA LEU A 5 7.23 2.73 -13.20
C LEU A 5 6.78 1.55 -14.06
N GLY A 6 7.73 0.88 -14.70
CA GLY A 6 7.51 -0.36 -15.43
C GLY A 6 7.31 -1.57 -14.50
N TYR A 7 6.91 -2.69 -15.10
CA TYR A 7 6.85 -3.96 -14.37
C TYR A 7 8.25 -4.39 -13.92
N GLY A 8 8.33 -5.05 -12.76
CA GLY A 8 9.57 -5.49 -12.14
C GLY A 8 10.27 -4.41 -11.30
N GLU A 9 9.82 -3.15 -11.38
CA GLU A 9 10.37 -2.05 -10.60
C GLU A 9 9.63 -1.88 -9.26
N THR A 10 10.37 -1.51 -8.22
CA THR A 10 9.82 -1.25 -6.89
C THR A 10 9.45 0.21 -6.74
N GLY A 11 8.21 0.51 -6.35
CA GLY A 11 7.69 1.87 -6.23
C GLY A 11 6.55 2.03 -5.23
N LYS A 12 5.99 3.23 -5.18
CA LYS A 12 4.80 3.54 -4.38
C LYS A 12 3.56 2.99 -5.09
N PHE A 13 2.73 2.22 -4.40
CA PHE A 13 1.51 1.70 -4.98
C PHE A 13 0.44 2.80 -5.07
N ALA A 14 -0.14 2.95 -6.26
CA ALA A 14 -1.25 3.85 -6.51
C ALA A 14 -2.18 3.21 -7.52
N PHE A 15 -3.48 3.45 -7.38
CA PHE A 15 -4.49 2.92 -8.29
C PHE A 15 -5.60 3.94 -8.53
N LEU A 16 -6.22 3.81 -9.71
CA LEU A 16 -7.38 4.57 -10.15
C LEU A 16 -8.57 3.62 -10.19
N ASP A 17 -9.64 3.94 -9.48
CA ASP A 17 -10.93 3.28 -9.60
C ASP A 17 -11.77 3.98 -10.67
N GLY A 18 -11.86 3.35 -11.84
CA GLY A 18 -12.64 3.86 -12.97
C GLY A 18 -14.16 3.78 -12.77
N LEU A 19 -14.64 3.09 -11.73
CA LEU A 19 -16.07 2.95 -11.40
C LEU A 19 -16.52 3.91 -10.29
N ALA A 20 -15.60 4.66 -9.70
CA ALA A 20 -15.91 5.58 -8.63
C ALA A 20 -16.86 6.69 -9.11
N MET A 21 -18.09 6.67 -8.58
CA MET A 21 -19.11 7.70 -8.83
C MET A 21 -19.01 8.88 -7.84
N SER A 22 -18.11 8.79 -6.86
CA SER A 22 -17.85 9.79 -5.81
C SER A 22 -16.35 9.96 -5.56
N TYR A 23 -15.96 11.12 -5.02
CA TYR A 23 -14.55 11.48 -4.83
C TYR A 23 -13.91 10.87 -3.56
N PRO A 24 -12.59 10.59 -3.58
CA PRO A 24 -11.70 10.53 -4.75
C PRO A 24 -11.71 9.13 -5.43
N GLY A 25 -11.73 9.11 -6.76
CA GLY A 25 -11.65 7.87 -7.56
C GLY A 25 -10.24 7.32 -7.76
N PHE A 26 -9.27 7.74 -6.95
CA PHE A 26 -7.91 7.22 -6.96
C PHE A 26 -7.29 7.29 -5.57
N ILE A 27 -6.34 6.40 -5.30
CA ILE A 27 -5.63 6.35 -4.03
C ILE A 27 -4.12 6.24 -4.31
N PHE A 28 -3.36 7.15 -3.70
CA PHE A 28 -1.92 6.99 -3.49
C PHE A 28 -1.71 6.38 -2.11
N THR A 29 -1.18 5.15 -2.08
CA THR A 29 -0.92 4.48 -0.82
C THR A 29 0.44 4.90 -0.26
N GLY A 30 0.69 4.53 1.00
CA GLY A 30 2.03 4.58 1.60
C GLY A 30 2.84 3.31 1.38
N ASP A 31 2.40 2.42 0.49
CA ASP A 31 2.96 1.07 0.36
C ASP A 31 4.02 1.03 -0.74
N ARG A 32 5.14 0.40 -0.43
CA ARG A 32 6.21 0.03 -1.35
C ARG A 32 5.94 -1.37 -1.85
N VAL A 33 5.75 -1.49 -3.16
CA VAL A 33 5.44 -2.75 -3.84
C VAL A 33 6.26 -2.91 -5.11
N LYS A 34 6.27 -4.11 -5.66
CA LYS A 34 6.68 -4.39 -7.05
C LYS A 34 5.50 -5.02 -7.79
N LEU A 35 5.18 -4.49 -8.97
CA LEU A 35 4.18 -5.06 -9.88
C LEU A 35 4.85 -5.97 -10.91
N LEU A 36 4.27 -7.14 -11.11
CA LEU A 36 4.67 -8.10 -12.14
C LEU A 36 3.58 -8.16 -13.22
N GLU A 37 3.97 -8.42 -14.46
CA GLU A 37 3.05 -8.55 -15.60
C GLU A 37 2.31 -9.89 -15.64
N ARG A 38 2.86 -10.89 -14.94
CA ARG A 38 2.34 -12.27 -14.92
C ARG A 38 2.56 -12.89 -13.55
N CYS A 39 1.59 -13.68 -13.08
CA CYS A 39 1.72 -14.41 -11.83
C CYS A 39 2.73 -15.56 -11.94
N PRO A 40 3.80 -15.58 -11.12
CA PRO A 40 4.81 -16.64 -11.19
C PRO A 40 4.32 -17.99 -10.66
N VAL A 41 3.20 -18.03 -9.93
CA VAL A 41 2.66 -19.25 -9.30
C VAL A 41 1.66 -19.97 -10.21
N CYS A 42 0.68 -19.25 -10.76
CA CYS A 42 -0.39 -19.84 -11.57
C CYS A 42 -0.31 -19.46 -13.06
N GLY A 43 0.65 -18.61 -13.45
CA GLY A 43 0.87 -18.23 -14.84
C GLY A 43 -0.20 -17.31 -15.46
N ARG A 44 -1.18 -16.83 -14.67
CA ARG A 44 -2.19 -15.87 -15.13
C ARG A 44 -1.55 -14.57 -15.61
N GLU A 45 -2.01 -14.11 -16.76
CA GLU A 45 -1.63 -12.81 -17.32
C GLU A 45 -2.34 -11.67 -16.60
N GLY A 46 -1.65 -10.55 -16.46
CA GLY A 46 -2.16 -9.33 -15.85
C GLY A 46 -1.36 -8.88 -14.63
N PRO A 47 -1.52 -7.60 -14.24
CA PRO A 47 -0.77 -7.01 -13.13
C PRO A 47 -1.00 -7.79 -11.83
N VAL A 48 0.08 -8.19 -11.17
CA VAL A 48 0.04 -8.83 -9.86
C VAL A 48 1.12 -8.25 -8.96
N LEU A 49 0.81 -8.09 -7.68
CA LEU A 49 1.79 -7.66 -6.70
C LEU A 49 2.75 -8.83 -6.40
N GLU A 50 4.04 -8.54 -6.36
CA GLU A 50 5.01 -9.41 -5.71
C GLU A 50 4.62 -9.57 -4.23
N PRO A 51 4.81 -10.75 -3.60
CA PRO A 51 4.33 -11.01 -2.24
C PRO A 51 4.83 -10.03 -1.18
N GLU A 52 5.99 -9.42 -1.39
CA GLU A 52 6.58 -8.47 -0.44
C GLU A 52 5.95 -7.08 -0.57
N VAL A 53 5.10 -6.74 0.41
CA VAL A 53 4.53 -5.40 0.59
C VAL A 53 5.08 -4.79 1.87
N SER A 54 5.64 -3.59 1.78
CA SER A 54 6.19 -2.86 2.93
C SER A 54 5.72 -1.41 2.95
N ARG A 55 5.88 -0.70 4.08
CA ARG A 55 5.57 0.73 4.16
C ARG A 55 6.75 1.57 3.66
N MET A 56 6.48 2.63 2.91
CA MET A 56 7.49 3.62 2.57
C MET A 56 7.94 4.37 3.83
N ALA A 57 9.21 4.74 3.88
CA ALA A 57 9.75 5.54 4.97
C ALA A 57 9.04 6.91 5.03
N GLY A 58 8.57 7.30 6.22
CA GLY A 58 7.83 8.54 6.45
C GLY A 58 6.32 8.47 6.15
N GLU A 59 5.82 7.36 5.60
CA GLU A 59 4.37 7.09 5.47
C GLU A 59 3.86 6.43 6.75
N GLU A 60 3.78 7.24 7.82
CA GLU A 60 3.15 6.90 9.10
C GLU A 60 1.75 6.32 8.90
N ILE A 61 1.33 5.44 9.80
CA ILE A 61 -0.09 5.08 9.89
C ILE A 61 -0.82 6.38 10.30
N ARG A 62 -1.97 6.66 9.69
CA ARG A 62 -2.78 7.85 9.98
C ARG A 62 -4.23 7.46 10.17
N GLY A 63 -5.00 8.34 10.82
CA GLY A 63 -6.42 8.13 11.04
C GLY A 63 -6.71 7.09 12.12
N CYS A 64 -7.86 6.40 12.03
CA CYS A 64 -8.33 5.51 13.09
C CYS A 64 -7.31 4.41 13.44
N ALA A 65 -6.59 3.89 12.46
CA ALA A 65 -5.55 2.87 12.70
C ALA A 65 -4.38 3.41 13.54
N GLU A 66 -4.02 4.68 13.39
CA GLU A 66 -2.96 5.30 14.20
C GLU A 66 -3.44 5.66 15.60
N GLU A 67 -4.68 6.13 15.73
CA GLU A 67 -5.26 6.38 17.06
C GLU A 67 -5.40 5.08 17.86
N MET A 68 -5.84 4.00 17.22
CA MET A 68 -5.85 2.66 17.83
C MET A 68 -4.44 2.19 18.21
N ARG A 69 -3.43 2.44 17.36
CA ARG A 69 -2.05 2.09 17.65
C ARG A 69 -1.53 2.86 18.88
N LYS A 70 -1.82 4.16 18.98
CA LYS A 70 -1.44 4.98 20.14
C LYS A 70 -2.09 4.49 21.43
N MET A 71 -3.40 4.20 21.39
CA MET A 71 -4.12 3.66 22.55
C MET A 71 -3.53 2.32 23.01
N LEU A 72 -3.26 1.42 22.06
CA LEU A 72 -2.64 0.13 22.39
C LEU A 72 -1.22 0.30 22.98
N LEU A 73 -0.43 1.26 22.50
CA LEU A 73 0.89 1.53 23.04
C LEU A 73 0.83 2.14 24.44
N SER A 74 -0.08 3.08 24.69
CA SER A 74 -0.27 3.64 26.04
C SER A 74 -0.71 2.58 27.04
N ASP A 75 -1.62 1.69 26.64
CA ASP A 75 -2.10 0.62 27.52
C ASP A 75 -0.99 -0.38 27.88
N LEU A 76 -0.04 -0.62 26.97
CA LEU A 76 1.11 -1.50 27.20
C LEU A 76 2.17 -0.87 28.12
N ASP A 77 2.39 0.45 28.00
CA ASP A 77 3.30 1.21 28.86
C ASP A 77 2.77 1.32 30.31
N GLU A 78 1.46 1.30 30.53
CA GLU A 78 0.85 1.32 31.86
C GLU A 78 0.98 0.00 32.64
N VAL A 79 1.34 -1.10 31.97
CA VAL A 79 1.44 -2.45 32.55
C VAL A 79 2.91 -2.91 32.71
N SER A 80 3.89 -2.09 32.27
CA SER A 80 5.33 -2.31 32.43
C SER A 80 5.90 -1.61 33.66
#